data_AF-A0A645EZD6-F1
#
_entry.id   AF-A0A645EZD6-F1
#
_cell.length_a   1.000
_cell.length_b   1.000
_cell.length_c   1.000
_cell.angle_alpha   90.00
_cell.angle_beta   90.00
_cell.angle_gamma   90.00
#
_symmetry.space_group_name_H-M   'P 1'
#
loop_
_entity.id
_entity.type
_entity.pdbx_description
1 polymer ?
#
loop_
_entity_poly.entity_id
_entity_poly.type
_entity_poly.pdbx_seq_one_letter_code
_entity_poly.pdbx_strand_id
1 'polypeptide(L)'
;MLTVPLALVGALLCMKLAAQTMNIFSEIGLIMLIGLVSKNGILIVEFANQRRIAGIDKQNAILESSASRFRPILMTSLSTILGILPMVYATGAGAESRVAMGVAVAGGLVFATFFTLYIIPAMYSYISSSKALTDNNE
;
A
#
# COMPACT_ATOMS: atom_id res chain seq x y z
N MET A 1 3.96 4.04 -8.45
CA MET A 1 3.33 5.33 -8.87
C MET A 1 1.80 5.21 -8.93
N LEU A 2 1.22 4.17 -9.57
CA LEU A 2 -0.24 3.94 -9.57
C LEU A 2 -0.86 3.65 -8.19
N THR A 3 -0.05 3.28 -7.19
CA THR A 3 -0.52 2.98 -5.83
C THR A 3 -0.97 4.22 -5.05
N VAL A 4 -0.44 5.40 -5.37
CA VAL A 4 -0.72 6.63 -4.60
C VAL A 4 -2.13 7.17 -4.87
N PRO A 5 -2.57 7.36 -6.14
CA PRO A 5 -3.95 7.76 -6.41
C PRO A 5 -4.96 6.78 -5.82
N LEU A 6 -4.65 5.48 -5.88
CA LEU A 6 -5.52 4.43 -5.36
C LEU A 6 -5.66 4.49 -3.83
N ALA A 7 -4.57 4.78 -3.11
CA ALA A 7 -4.60 5.00 -1.67
C ALA A 7 -5.44 6.22 -1.29
N LEU A 8 -5.32 7.32 -2.05
CA LEU A 8 -6.10 8.54 -1.82
C LEU A 8 -7.60 8.28 -2.02
N VAL A 9 -7.98 7.57 -3.09
CA VAL A 9 -9.38 7.18 -3.31
C VAL A 9 -9.91 6.33 -2.16
N GLY A 10 -9.11 5.37 -1.67
CA GLY A 10 -9.45 4.56 -0.49
C GLY A 10 -9.63 5.39 0.78
N ALA A 11 -8.75 6.36 1.02
CA ALA A 11 -8.85 7.26 2.17
C ALA A 11 -10.12 8.11 2.13
N LEU A 12 -10.42 8.71 0.98
CA LEU A 12 -11.62 9.52 0.79
C LEU A 12 -12.91 8.68 0.95
N LEU A 13 -12.92 7.46 0.43
CA LEU A 13 -14.03 6.51 0.62
C LEU A 13 -14.24 6.18 2.10
N CYS A 14 -13.17 5.82 2.82
CA CYS A 14 -13.25 5.52 4.25
C CYS A 14 -13.69 6.72 5.08
N MET A 15 -13.21 7.92 4.77
CA MET A 15 -13.65 9.15 5.45
C MET A 15 -15.15 9.40 5.22
N LYS A 16 -15.63 9.23 3.98
CA LYS A 16 -17.05 9.37 3.65
C LYS A 16 -17.91 8.33 4.40
N LEU A 17 -17.43 7.09 4.52
CA LEU A 17 -18.12 6.03 5.26
C LEU A 17 -18.12 6.27 6.77
N ALA A 18 -17.05 6.86 7.32
CA ALA A 18 -16.94 7.22 8.74
C ALA A 18 -17.60 8.58 9.08
N ALA A 19 -18.33 9.18 8.14
CA ALA A 19 -18.97 10.50 8.27
C ALA A 19 -18.00 11.62 8.72
N GLN A 20 -16.72 11.53 8.36
CA GLN A 20 -15.71 12.53 8.68
C GLN A 20 -15.62 13.58 7.57
N THR A 21 -15.44 14.84 7.97
CA THR A 21 -15.31 15.97 7.04
C THR A 21 -13.86 16.18 6.62
N MET A 22 -13.67 16.81 5.46
CA MET A 22 -12.34 17.26 5.04
C MET A 22 -11.96 18.51 5.85
N ASN A 23 -10.94 18.35 6.69
CA ASN A 23 -10.34 19.41 7.49
C ASN A 23 -8.80 19.37 7.35
N ILE A 24 -8.12 20.36 7.92
CA ILE A 24 -6.65 20.49 7.87
C ILE A 24 -5.96 19.23 8.43
N PHE A 25 -6.53 18.58 9.44
CA PHE A 25 -5.96 17.36 10.04
C PHE A 25 -6.11 16.14 9.13
N SER A 26 -7.25 15.98 8.44
CA SER A 26 -7.40 14.95 7.43
C SER A 26 -6.47 15.18 6.24
N GLU A 27 -6.22 16.42 5.84
CA GLU A 27 -5.26 16.76 4.79
C GLU A 27 -3.83 16.37 5.19
N ILE A 28 -3.43 16.67 6.43
CA ILE A 28 -2.16 16.19 6.99
C ILE A 28 -2.10 14.65 6.97
N GLY A 29 -3.20 13.97 7.31
CA GLY A 29 -3.33 12.53 7.20
C GLY A 29 -3.13 12.01 5.77
N LEU A 30 -3.74 12.67 4.78
CA LEU A 30 -3.57 12.34 3.36
C LEU A 30 -2.12 12.53 2.90
N ILE A 31 -1.44 13.59 3.34
CA ILE A 31 -0.02 13.82 3.03
C ILE A 31 0.85 12.71 3.64
N MET A 32 0.59 12.34 4.89
CA MET A 32 1.28 11.22 5.54
C MET A 32 1.07 9.90 4.78
N LEU A 33 -0.16 9.62 4.36
CA LEU A 33 -0.51 8.45 3.58
C LEU A 33 0.24 8.39 2.25
N ILE A 34 0.36 9.52 1.54
CA ILE A 34 1.13 9.59 0.29
C ILE A 34 2.58 9.16 0.54
N GLY A 35 3.23 9.65 1.61
CA GLY A 35 4.59 9.27 1.95
C GLY A 35 4.75 7.78 2.25
N LEU A 36 3.85 7.22 3.06
CA LEU A 36 3.85 5.80 3.43
C LEU A 36 3.70 4.89 2.21
N VAL A 37 2.72 5.18 1.35
CA VAL A 37 2.42 4.36 0.16
C VAL A 37 3.48 4.55 -0.93
N SER A 38 3.98 5.77 -1.11
CA SER A 38 5.03 6.06 -2.09
C SER A 38 6.32 5.33 -1.76
N LYS A 39 6.72 5.27 -0.47
CA LYS A 39 7.92 4.55 -0.03
C LYS A 39 7.87 3.07 -0.43
N ASN A 40 6.73 2.42 -0.22
CA ASN A 40 6.54 1.02 -0.59
C ASN A 40 6.56 0.82 -2.11
N GLY A 41 5.92 1.73 -2.87
CA GLY A 41 5.93 1.69 -4.33
C GLY A 41 7.31 1.94 -4.95
N ILE A 42 8.08 2.89 -4.44
CA ILE A 42 9.44 3.22 -4.90
C ILE A 42 10.38 2.03 -4.65
N LEU A 43 10.31 1.41 -3.46
CA LEU A 43 11.14 0.26 -3.14
C LEU A 43 10.92 -0.91 -4.09
N ILE A 44 9.68 -1.21 -4.48
CA ILE A 44 9.41 -2.32 -5.43
C ILE A 44 10.11 -2.07 -6.77
N VAL A 45 10.04 -0.84 -7.29
CA VAL A 45 10.66 -0.47 -8.56
C VAL A 45 12.18 -0.49 -8.45
N GLU A 46 12.73 0.03 -7.36
CA GLU A 46 14.17 0.04 -7.10
C GLU A 46 14.74 -1.39 -7.01
N PHE A 47 14.09 -2.27 -6.24
CA PHE A 47 14.49 -3.68 -6.15
C PHE A 47 14.38 -4.41 -7.49
N ALA A 48 13.32 -4.14 -8.26
CA ALA A 48 13.17 -4.71 -9.60
C ALA A 48 14.29 -4.22 -10.54
N ASN A 49 14.70 -2.95 -10.45
CA ASN A 49 15.78 -2.41 -11.25
C ASN A 49 17.15 -2.99 -10.84
N GLN A 50 17.41 -3.13 -9.53
CA GLN A 50 18.63 -3.77 -9.02
C GLN A 50 18.74 -5.23 -9.50
N ARG A 51 17.63 -5.99 -9.46
CA ARG A 51 17.58 -7.38 -9.94
C ARG A 51 17.75 -7.47 -11.46
N ARG A 52 17.24 -6.49 -12.22
CA ARG A 52 17.48 -6.38 -13.65
C ARG A 52 18.94 -6.07 -13.99
N ILE A 53 19.60 -5.20 -13.21
CA ILE A 53 21.05 -4.93 -13.34
C ILE A 53 21.88 -6.19 -13.01
N ALA A 54 21.39 -7.02 -12.09
CA ALA A 54 21.99 -8.32 -11.78
C ALA A 54 21.78 -9.40 -12.87
N GLY A 55 21.21 -9.06 -14.02
CA GLY A 55 21.06 -9.96 -15.18
C GLY A 55 19.81 -10.84 -15.16
N ILE A 56 18.88 -10.62 -14.22
CA ILE A 56 17.64 -11.39 -14.12
C ILE A 56 16.61 -10.84 -15.11
N ASP A 57 15.88 -11.73 -15.80
CA ASP A 57 14.81 -11.34 -16.71
C ASP A 57 13.78 -10.42 -16.02
N LYS A 58 13.27 -9.44 -16.76
CA LYS A 58 12.42 -8.35 -16.23
C LYS A 58 11.20 -8.90 -15.47
N GLN A 59 10.62 -10.00 -15.94
CA GLN A 59 9.46 -10.58 -15.28
C GLN A 59 9.84 -11.24 -13.95
N ASN A 60 10.90 -12.05 -13.94
CA ASN A 60 11.41 -12.71 -12.73
C ASN A 60 11.95 -11.71 -11.69
N ALA A 61 12.59 -10.62 -12.13
CA ALA A 61 13.09 -9.56 -11.27
C ALA A 61 11.97 -8.85 -10.49
N ILE A 62 10.85 -8.55 -11.15
CA ILE A 62 9.67 -7.92 -10.50
C ILE A 62 9.02 -8.90 -9.52
N LEU A 63 9.01 -10.18 -9.85
CA LEU A 63 8.44 -11.28 -9.08
C LEU A 63 9.13 -11.46 -7.73
N GLU A 64 10.45 -11.64 -7.77
CA GLU A 64 11.28 -11.84 -6.59
C GLU A 64 11.30 -10.58 -5.71
N SER A 65 11.32 -9.40 -6.35
CA SER A 65 11.25 -8.11 -5.66
C SER A 65 9.90 -7.91 -4.97
N SER A 66 8.82 -8.38 -5.58
CA SER A 66 7.47 -8.30 -5.01
C SER A 66 7.30 -9.25 -3.82
N ALA A 67 7.73 -10.51 -3.96
CA ALA A 67 7.64 -11.51 -2.90
C ALA A 67 8.49 -11.16 -1.67
N SER A 68 9.71 -10.65 -1.88
CA SER A 68 10.60 -10.23 -0.78
C SER A 68 10.08 -9.00 -0.02
N ARG A 69 9.27 -8.16 -0.65
CA ARG A 69 8.70 -6.94 -0.04
C ARG A 69 7.32 -7.15 0.57
N PHE A 70 6.62 -8.23 0.24
CA PHE A 70 5.31 -8.57 0.78
C PHE A 70 5.27 -8.55 2.32
N ARG A 71 6.21 -9.26 2.96
CA ARG A 71 6.33 -9.31 4.43
C ARG A 71 6.60 -7.92 5.05
N PRO A 72 7.61 -7.15 4.59
CA PRO A 72 7.84 -5.79 5.07
C PRO A 72 6.67 -4.81 4.88
N ILE A 73 5.96 -4.88 3.75
CA ILE A 73 4.81 -4.01 3.47
C ILE A 73 3.67 -4.31 4.44
N LEU A 74 3.39 -5.58 4.70
CA LEU A 74 2.41 -5.99 5.70
C LEU A 74 2.80 -5.52 7.10
N MET A 75 4.04 -5.74 7.50
CA MET A 75 4.53 -5.37 8.84
C MET A 75 4.38 -3.86 9.09
N THR A 76 4.79 -3.03 8.13
CA THR A 76 4.67 -1.56 8.26
C THR A 76 3.21 -1.12 8.28
N SER A 77 2.39 -1.65 7.37
CA SER A 77 0.97 -1.29 7.28
C SER A 77 0.22 -1.64 8.56
N LEU A 78 0.40 -2.86 9.07
CA LEU A 78 -0.25 -3.32 10.30
C LEU A 78 0.23 -2.52 11.51
N SER A 79 1.53 -2.28 11.63
CA SER A 79 2.09 -1.46 12.72
C SER A 79 1.49 -0.05 12.74
N THR A 80 1.39 0.60 11.58
CA THR A 80 0.80 1.93 11.46
C THR A 80 -0.71 1.91 11.77
N ILE A 81 -1.46 0.93 11.26
CA ILE A 81 -2.90 0.82 11.56
C ILE A 81 -3.13 0.63 13.07
N LEU A 82 -2.38 -0.27 13.70
CA LEU A 82 -2.49 -0.52 15.14
C LEU A 82 -2.04 0.69 15.98
N GLY A 83 -1.00 1.41 15.54
CA GLY A 83 -0.53 2.61 16.22
C GLY A 83 -1.50 3.79 16.13
N ILE A 84 -2.28 3.88 15.04
CA ILE A 84 -3.28 4.93 14.81
C ILE A 84 -4.66 4.54 15.37
N LEU A 85 -4.89 3.26 15.66
CA LEU A 85 -6.12 2.75 16.27
C LEU A 85 -6.63 3.59 17.46
N PRO A 86 -5.82 3.92 18.50
CA PRO A 86 -6.30 4.75 19.62
C PRO A 86 -6.68 6.17 19.19
N MET A 87 -6.14 6.66 18.09
CA MET A 87 -6.47 7.97 17.54
C MET A 87 -7.87 8.00 16.92
N VAL A 88 -8.31 6.87 16.33
CA VAL A 88 -9.66 6.68 15.78
C VAL A 88 -10.72 6.57 16.88
N TYR A 89 -10.36 6.01 18.04
CA TYR A 89 -11.26 5.89 19.19
C TYR A 89 -11.11 7.03 20.21
N ALA A 90 -10.35 8.07 19.90
CA ALA A 90 -10.07 9.14 20.85
C ALA A 90 -11.35 9.95 21.16
N THR A 91 -11.66 10.12 22.45
CA THR A 91 -12.73 11.01 22.93
C THR A 91 -12.16 12.26 23.60
N GLY A 92 -12.95 13.32 23.71
CA GLY A 92 -12.57 14.58 24.40
C GLY A 92 -12.16 15.72 23.47
N ALA A 93 -11.48 16.74 24.01
CA ALA A 93 -11.11 17.94 23.26
C ALA A 93 -10.20 17.60 22.07
N GLY A 94 -10.55 18.10 20.88
CA GLY A 94 -9.85 17.81 19.63
C GLY A 94 -10.00 16.37 19.12
N ALA A 95 -10.97 15.60 19.64
CA ALA A 95 -11.28 14.26 19.16
C ALA A 95 -11.62 14.27 17.65
N GLU A 96 -12.52 15.14 17.21
CA GLU A 96 -12.89 15.29 15.78
C GLU A 96 -11.66 15.42 14.87
N SER A 97 -10.69 16.25 15.25
CA SER A 97 -9.44 16.46 14.50
C SER A 97 -8.58 15.20 14.44
N ARG A 98 -8.42 14.50 15.57
CA ARG A 98 -7.62 13.27 15.66
C ARG A 98 -8.27 12.11 14.93
N VAL A 99 -9.58 11.97 15.07
CA VAL A 99 -10.38 10.92 14.42
C VAL A 99 -10.36 11.13 12.91
N ALA A 100 -10.57 12.35 12.41
CA ALA A 100 -10.50 12.64 10.97
C ALA A 100 -9.14 12.25 10.36
N MET A 101 -8.04 12.60 11.02
CA MET A 101 -6.69 12.22 10.59
C MET A 101 -6.47 10.71 10.66
N GLY A 102 -6.87 10.09 11.77
CA GLY A 102 -6.68 8.66 12.00
C GLY A 102 -7.45 7.81 10.99
N VAL A 103 -8.70 8.18 10.70
CA VAL A 103 -9.56 7.51 9.72
C VAL A 103 -9.00 7.67 8.31
N ALA A 104 -8.51 8.86 7.93
CA ALA A 104 -7.91 9.09 6.62
C ALA A 104 -6.70 8.18 6.38
N VAL A 105 -5.78 8.11 7.36
CA VAL A 105 -4.57 7.28 7.24
C VAL A 105 -4.90 5.80 7.33
N ALA A 106 -5.68 5.37 8.33
CA ALA A 106 -6.02 3.97 8.53
C ALA A 106 -6.83 3.40 7.36
N GLY A 107 -7.87 4.12 6.93
CA GLY A 107 -8.70 3.72 5.80
C GLY A 107 -7.93 3.68 4.48
N GLY A 108 -7.15 4.73 4.21
CA GLY A 108 -6.29 4.79 3.04
C GLY A 108 -5.24 3.70 3.00
N LEU A 109 -4.63 3.38 4.14
CA LEU A 109 -3.60 2.35 4.23
C LEU A 109 -4.19 0.94 4.13
N VAL A 110 -5.36 0.68 4.72
CA VAL A 110 -6.08 -0.60 4.53
C VAL A 110 -6.39 -0.82 3.06
N PHE A 111 -6.95 0.18 2.38
CA PHE A 111 -7.23 0.09 0.94
C PHE A 111 -5.94 -0.07 0.14
N ALA A 112 -4.92 0.78 0.39
CA ALA A 112 -3.66 0.73 -0.33
C ALA A 112 -2.95 -0.61 -0.16
N THR A 113 -2.94 -1.16 1.05
CA THR A 113 -2.31 -2.44 1.36
C THR A 113 -3.10 -3.59 0.76
N PHE A 114 -4.43 -3.59 0.85
CA PHE A 114 -5.26 -4.58 0.16
C PHE A 114 -4.98 -4.59 -1.34
N PHE A 115 -5.05 -3.41 -1.98
CA PHE A 115 -4.77 -3.30 -3.41
C PHE A 115 -3.32 -3.62 -3.77
N THR A 116 -2.33 -3.22 -2.95
CA THR A 116 -0.93 -3.57 -3.19
C THR A 116 -0.72 -5.09 -3.09
N LEU A 117 -1.36 -5.74 -2.12
CA LEU A 117 -1.31 -7.18 -1.92
C LEU A 117 -2.15 -7.96 -2.94
N TYR A 118 -3.07 -7.34 -3.67
CA TYR A 118 -3.90 -8.02 -4.68
C TYR A 118 -3.44 -7.72 -6.10
N ILE A 119 -3.10 -6.47 -6.42
CA ILE A 119 -2.58 -6.04 -7.72
C ILE A 119 -1.22 -6.66 -8.01
N ILE A 120 -0.35 -6.79 -7.00
CA ILE A 120 0.96 -7.41 -7.19
C ILE A 120 0.85 -8.90 -7.54
N PRO A 121 0.10 -9.75 -6.80
CA PRO A 121 -0.11 -11.14 -7.20
C PRO A 121 -1.04 -11.31 -8.40
N ALA A 122 -1.95 -10.38 -8.70
CA ALA A 122 -2.74 -10.41 -9.95
C ALA A 122 -1.86 -10.13 -11.17
N MET A 123 -0.94 -9.15 -11.08
CA MET A 123 0.13 -8.96 -12.06
C MET A 123 1.00 -10.22 -12.17
N TYR A 124 1.34 -10.86 -11.05
CA TYR A 124 2.08 -12.13 -11.03
C TYR A 124 1.31 -13.26 -11.70
N SER A 125 0.01 -13.44 -11.44
CA SER A 125 -0.81 -14.48 -12.04
C SER A 125 -0.98 -14.27 -13.55
N TYR A 126 -1.17 -13.02 -13.98
CA TYR A 126 -1.30 -12.68 -15.40
C TYR A 126 0.01 -12.88 -16.18
N ILE A 127 1.16 -12.63 -15.54
CA ILE A 127 2.49 -12.89 -16.12
C ILE A 127 2.90 -14.37 -16.01
N SER A 128 2.57 -15.04 -14.91
CA SER A 128 2.85 -16.46 -14.68
C SER A 128 1.97 -17.38 -15.53
N SER A 129 0.77 -16.95 -15.91
CA SER A 129 -0.07 -17.69 -16.86
C SER A 129 0.49 -17.68 -18.28
N SER A 130 1.53 -16.89 -18.56
CA SER A 130 2.29 -16.96 -19.82
C SER A 130 3.50 -17.91 -19.76
N LYS A 131 3.70 -18.66 -18.65
CA LYS A 131 4.76 -19.68 -18.57
C LYS A 131 4.42 -20.88 -17.68
N ALA A 132 3.21 -21.41 -17.83
CA ALA A 132 2.99 -22.84 -17.59
C ALA A 132 3.02 -23.54 -18.95
N LEU A 133 3.91 -24.53 -19.14
CA LEU A 133 4.13 -25.38 -20.32
C LEU A 133 5.35 -25.12 -21.22
N THR A 134 6.51 -24.75 -20.67
CA THR A 134 7.77 -25.26 -21.28
C THR A 134 8.86 -25.34 -20.22
N ASP A 135 8.74 -26.33 -19.34
CA ASP A 135 9.92 -27.01 -18.83
C ASP A 135 9.58 -28.49 -18.72
N ASN A 136 10.24 -29.30 -19.55
CA ASN A 136 10.46 -30.73 -19.37
C ASN A 136 11.42 -31.18 -20.47
N ASN A 137 12.70 -31.22 -20.10
CA ASN A 137 13.66 -32.27 -20.44
C ASN A 137 13.80 -32.69 -21.92
N GLU A 138 14.83 -32.19 -22.58
CA GLU A 138 16.10 -32.91 -22.91
C GLU A 138 17.00 -32.01 -23.77
#